data_AF-A0A2N6KG39-F1
#
_entry.id   AF-A0A2N6KG39-F1
#
_cell.length_a   1.000
_cell.length_b   1.000
_cell.length_c   1.000
_cell.angle_alpha   90.00
_cell.angle_beta   90.00
_cell.angle_gamma   90.00
#
_symmetry.space_group_name_H-M   'P 1'
#
loop_
_entity.id
_entity.type
_entity.pdbx_description
1 polymer ?
#
loop_
_entity_poly.entity_id
_entity_poly.type
_entity_poly.pdbx_seq_one_letter_code
_entity_poly.pdbx_strand_id
1 'polypeptide(L)'
;MLYDRKLSSYEQALEILNRRATTYNIVTICRINGLLSEEVIRQALELLQARHPRLNCCIIGKLNNLRFKTGDIEIPLRVVKKLDSQQW
;
A
#
# COMPACT_ATOMS: atom_id res chain seq x y z
N MET A 1 8.84 14.65 -11.36
CA MET A 1 9.00 14.62 -9.89
C MET A 1 9.96 13.50 -9.55
N LEU A 2 11.01 13.75 -8.75
CA LEU A 2 11.87 12.69 -8.23
C LEU A 2 11.12 11.99 -7.09
N TYR A 3 10.57 10.81 -7.37
CA TYR A 3 9.88 10.00 -6.36
C TYR A 3 10.84 9.48 -5.28
N ASP A 4 12.11 9.32 -5.67
CA ASP A 4 13.24 8.99 -4.81
C ASP A 4 13.76 10.25 -4.13
N ARG A 5 13.30 10.46 -2.90
CA ARG A 5 13.72 11.60 -2.07
C ARG A 5 13.76 11.22 -0.61
N LYS A 6 14.51 12.00 0.18
CA LYS A 6 14.41 11.94 1.63
C LYS A 6 12.98 12.25 2.07
N LEU A 7 12.52 11.59 3.12
CA LEU A 7 11.25 11.95 3.75
C LEU A 7 11.37 13.36 4.36
N SER A 8 10.31 14.14 4.26
CA SER A 8 10.17 15.41 5.00
C SER A 8 10.15 15.13 6.50
N SER A 9 10.34 16.16 7.32
CA SER A 9 10.35 16.01 8.78
C SER A 9 9.07 15.37 9.33
N TYR A 10 7.92 15.71 8.76
CA TYR A 10 6.63 15.12 9.14
C TYR A 10 6.53 13.65 8.75
N GLU A 11 6.85 13.30 7.51
CA GLU A 11 6.84 11.91 7.04
C GLU A 11 7.83 11.03 7.84
N GLN A 12 9.00 11.56 8.19
CA GLN A 12 9.97 10.86 9.03
C GLN A 12 9.39 10.56 10.42
N ALA A 13 8.73 11.53 11.05
CA ALA A 13 8.11 11.33 12.36
C ALA A 13 7.04 10.22 12.32
N LEU A 14 6.19 10.22 11.28
CA LEU A 14 5.18 9.18 11.10
C LEU A 14 5.79 7.79 10.90
N GLU A 15 6.80 7.65 10.04
CA GLU A 15 7.44 6.35 9.80
C GLU A 15 8.22 5.85 11.02
N ILE A 16 8.87 6.74 11.78
CA ILE A 16 9.55 6.36 13.03
C ILE A 16 8.55 5.76 14.02
N LEU A 17 7.39 6.39 14.17
CA LEU A 17 6.33 5.87 15.03
C LEU A 17 5.75 4.57 14.48
N ASN A 18 5.53 4.50 13.16
CA ASN A 18 5.02 3.28 12.51
C ASN A 18 5.96 2.09 12.71
N ARG A 19 7.28 2.26 12.61
CA ARG A 19 8.25 1.17 12.87
C ARG A 19 8.34 0.73 14.32
N ARG A 20 8.03 1.62 15.26
CA ARG A 20 8.14 1.33 16.71
C ARG A 20 6.86 0.78 17.31
N ALA A 21 5.71 1.20 16.79
CA ALA A 21 4.41 0.93 17.39
C ALA A 21 3.34 0.48 16.39
N THR A 22 3.65 0.40 15.09
CA THR A 22 2.72 -0.06 14.03
C THR A 22 1.42 0.75 13.98
N THR A 23 1.50 2.05 14.29
CA THR A 23 0.32 2.88 14.58
C THR A 23 -0.33 3.55 13.37
N TYR A 24 0.34 3.60 12.22
CA TYR A 24 -0.10 4.45 11.10
C TYR A 24 -0.53 3.67 9.84
N ASN A 25 -0.74 2.36 9.96
CA ASN A 25 -1.34 1.56 8.91
C ASN A 25 -2.87 1.72 8.96
N ILE A 26 -3.45 2.36 7.94
CA ILE A 26 -4.90 2.51 7.81
C ILE A 26 -5.46 1.31 7.04
N VAL A 27 -6.44 0.62 7.63
CA VAL A 27 -7.18 -0.47 6.98
C VAL A 27 -8.58 0.01 6.67
N THR A 28 -9.03 -0.18 5.43
CA THR A 28 -10.38 0.15 5.00
C THR A 28 -11.03 -1.08 4.39
N ILE A 29 -12.30 -1.30 4.74
CA ILE A 29 -13.11 -2.40 4.20
C ILE A 29 -14.29 -1.76 3.47
N CYS A 30 -14.53 -2.20 2.24
CA CYS A 30 -15.67 -1.75 1.45
C CYS A 30 -16.43 -2.95 0.87
N ARG A 31 -17.73 -2.77 0.68
CA ARG A 31 -18.57 -3.71 -0.05
C ARG A 31 -18.90 -3.10 -1.40
N ILE A 32 -18.56 -3.81 -2.46
CA ILE A 32 -18.88 -3.42 -3.83
C ILE A 32 -19.98 -4.36 -4.31
N ASN A 33 -21.10 -3.79 -4.76
CA ASN A 33 -22.18 -4.57 -5.34
C ASN A 33 -21.94 -4.70 -6.85
N GLY A 34 -22.02 -5.91 -7.38
CA GLY A 34 -21.80 -6.21 -8.79
C GLY A 34 -20.96 -7.47 -8.99
N LEU A 35 -20.70 -7.79 -10.25
CA LEU A 35 -19.82 -8.89 -10.62
C LEU A 35 -18.38 -8.40 -10.60
N LEU A 36 -17.62 -8.84 -9.60
CA LEU A 36 -16.19 -8.62 -9.51
C LEU A 36 -15.48 -9.97 -9.70
N SER A 37 -14.74 -10.10 -10.80
CA SER A 37 -13.78 -11.18 -10.96
C SER A 37 -12.41 -10.74 -10.45
N GLU A 38 -11.60 -11.71 -10.07
CA GLU A 38 -10.20 -11.49 -9.69
C GLU A 38 -9.43 -10.71 -10.77
N GLU A 39 -9.64 -11.09 -12.03
CA GLU A 39 -9.02 -10.46 -13.19
C GLU A 39 -9.36 -8.97 -13.32
N VAL A 40 -10.64 -8.61 -13.16
CA VAL A 40 -11.07 -7.20 -13.23
C VAL A 40 -10.43 -6.38 -12.10
N ILE A 41 -10.34 -6.94 -10.89
CA ILE A 41 -9.69 -6.28 -9.76
C ILE A 41 -8.18 -6.14 -10.00
N ARG A 42 -7.53 -7.14 -10.60
CA ARG A 42 -6.10 -7.08 -10.94
C ARG A 42 -5.81 -5.93 -11.91
N GLN A 43 -6.52 -5.88 -13.04
CA GLN A 43 -6.37 -4.81 -14.02
C GLN A 43 -6.64 -3.42 -13.42
N ALA A 44 -7.65 -3.31 -12.54
CA ALA A 44 -7.94 -2.04 -11.86
C ALA A 44 -6.81 -1.58 -10.94
N LEU A 45 -6.17 -2.50 -10.20
CA LEU A 45 -5.04 -2.20 -9.32
C LEU A 45 -3.79 -1.80 -10.11
N GLU A 46 -3.52 -2.46 -11.23
CA GLU A 46 -2.43 -2.09 -12.15
C GLU A 46 -2.62 -0.68 -12.71
N LEU A 47 -3.83 -0.34 -13.17
CA LEU A 47 -4.16 1.00 -13.66
C LEU A 47 -4.02 2.07 -12.57
N LEU A 48 -4.48 1.77 -11.34
CA LEU A 48 -4.33 2.67 -10.20
C LEU A 48 -2.84 2.93 -9.91
N GLN A 49 -2.03 1.87 -9.91
CA GLN A 49 -0.61 1.97 -9.62
C GLN A 49 0.16 2.72 -10.71
N ALA A 50 -0.17 2.49 -11.99
CA ALA A 50 0.39 3.23 -13.12
C ALA A 50 0.05 4.74 -13.04
N ARG A 51 -1.16 5.08 -12.57
CA ARG A 51 -1.59 6.47 -12.39
C ARG A 51 -0.97 7.15 -11.17
N HIS A 52 -0.65 6.40 -10.11
CA HIS A 52 -0.13 6.94 -8.86
C HIS A 52 1.24 6.34 -8.50
N PRO A 53 2.35 6.92 -8.98
CA PRO A 53 3.69 6.34 -8.82
C PRO A 53 4.14 6.14 -7.36
N ARG A 54 3.51 6.84 -6.40
CA ARG A 54 3.78 6.63 -4.98
C ARG A 54 3.36 5.24 -4.49
N LEU A 55 2.39 4.59 -5.14
CA LEU A 55 2.00 3.20 -4.87
C LEU A 55 3.08 2.19 -5.30
N ASN A 56 4.03 2.61 -6.14
CA ASN A 56 5.21 1.82 -6.51
C ASN A 56 6.48 2.22 -5.72
N CYS A 57 6.31 2.85 -4.55
CA CYS A 57 7.43 3.26 -3.70
C CYS A 57 7.40 2.52 -2.37
N CYS A 58 8.58 2.30 -1.79
CA CYS A 58 8.74 1.89 -0.40
C CYS A 58 9.58 2.91 0.38
N ILE A 59 9.47 2.88 1.71
CA ILE A 59 10.32 3.68 2.60
C ILE A 59 11.48 2.80 3.09
N ILE A 60 12.70 3.21 2.77
CA ILE A 60 13.92 2.48 3.12
C ILE A 60 14.86 3.34 3.99
N GLY A 61 15.88 2.71 4.55
CA GLY A 61 16.94 3.38 5.31
C GLY A 61 16.79 3.24 6.83
N LYS A 62 17.78 3.80 7.55
CA LYS A 62 17.79 3.90 9.02
C LYS A 62 16.96 5.10 9.48
N LEU A 63 16.56 5.14 10.76
CA LEU A 63 15.65 6.16 11.30
C LEU A 63 16.10 7.61 11.06
N ASN A 64 17.40 7.88 11.00
CA ASN A 64 17.96 9.21 10.74
C ASN A 64 18.12 9.56 9.24
N ASN A 65 17.83 8.62 8.34
CA ASN A 65 17.99 8.77 6.90
C ASN A 65 16.94 7.98 6.10
N LEU A 66 15.68 8.12 6.50
CA LEU A 66 14.56 7.50 5.79
C LEU A 66 14.32 8.19 4.45
N ARG A 67 14.10 7.40 3.41
CA ARG A 67 13.83 7.90 2.06
C ARG A 67 12.82 7.05 1.33
N PHE A 68 12.08 7.68 0.43
CA PHE A 68 11.35 6.97 -0.59
C PHE A 68 12.34 6.39 -1.59
N LYS A 69 12.04 5.17 -2.02
CA LYS A 69 12.69 4.50 -3.13
C LYS A 69 11.61 3.89 -4.02
N THR A 70 11.67 4.21 -5.30
CA THR A 70 10.85 3.55 -6.32
C THR A 70 11.32 2.11 -6.42
N GLY A 71 10.38 1.18 -6.28
CA GLY A 71 10.63 -0.24 -6.40
C GLY A 71 10.00 -0.83 -7.66
N ASP A 72 10.10 -2.14 -7.75
CA ASP A 72 9.23 -2.96 -8.61
C ASP A 72 8.31 -3.73 -7.66
N ILE A 73 7.28 -3.04 -7.16
CA ILE A 73 6.34 -3.58 -6.18
C ILE A 73 5.01 -3.69 -6.88
N GLU A 74 4.36 -4.84 -6.79
CA GLU A 74 2.98 -5.00 -7.27
C GLU A 74 2.03 -4.94 -6.08
N ILE A 75 0.90 -4.22 -6.20
CA ILE A 75 -0.13 -4.24 -5.16
C ILE A 75 -0.68 -5.67 -5.02
N PRO A 76 -0.53 -6.34 -3.87
CA PRO A 76 -0.98 -7.72 -3.71
C PRO A 76 -2.51 -7.81 -3.76
N LEU A 77 -3.02 -8.81 -4.49
CA LEU A 77 -4.42 -9.23 -4.46
C LEU A 77 -4.50 -10.64 -3.93
N ARG A 78 -5.43 -10.87 -3.00
CA ARG A 78 -5.75 -12.18 -2.47
C ARG A 78 -7.25 -12.36 -2.55
N VAL A 79 -7.70 -13.38 -3.25
CA VAL A 79 -9.11 -13.77 -3.28
C VAL A 79 -9.33 -14.84 -2.23
N VAL A 80 -10.24 -14.57 -1.31
CA VAL A 80 -10.63 -15.51 -0.27
C VAL A 80 -12.04 -15.99 -0.60
N LYS A 81 -12.20 -17.31 -0.71
CA LYS A 81 -13.52 -17.93 -0.76
C LYS A 81 -13.98 -18.19 0.65
N LYS A 82 -15.14 -17.65 0.99
CA LYS A 82 -15.78 -17.89 2.28
C LYS A 82 -16.24 -19.35 2.33
N LEU A 83 -15.60 -20.16 3.18
CA LEU A 83 -15.93 -21.58 3.35
C LEU A 83 -17.03 -21.78 4.41
N ASP A 84 -17.08 -20.90 5.41
CA ASP A 84 -18.14 -20.82 6.42
C ASP A 84 -18.77 -19.42 6.44
N SER A 85 -20.09 -19.36 6.58
CA SER A 85 -20.88 -18.16 6.91
C SER A 85 -20.30 -17.24 8.00
N GLN A 86 -19.48 -17.75 8.92
CA GLN A 86 -18.85 -17.02 10.01
C GLN A 86 -17.44 -16.49 9.69
N GLN A 87 -16.83 -16.91 8.57
CA GLN A 87 -15.54 -16.38 8.12
C GLN A 87 -15.73 -15.00 7.47
N TRP A 88 -14.86 -14.06 7.81
CA TRP A 88 -14.80 -12.72 7.22
C TRP A 88 -13.92 -12.74 5.97
#